data_AF-A0A838Q9V6-F1
#
_entry.id   AF-A0A838Q9V6-F1
#
_cell.length_a   1.000
_cell.length_b   1.000
_cell.length_c   1.000
_cell.angle_alpha   90.00
_cell.angle_beta   90.00
_cell.angle_gamma   90.00
#
_symmetry.space_group_name_H-M   'P 1'
#
loop_
_entity.id
_entity.type
_entity.pdbx_description
1 polymer ?
#
loop_
_entity_poly.entity_id
_entity_poly.type
_entity_poly.pdbx_seq_one_letter_code
_entity_poly.pdbx_strand_id
1 'polypeptide(L)' 'SRFFRAIIISSEVGADKPDSFIFKRALDLAGVDATQALHVGDDPVHDWQGAAAAGLQVFELKRPQVTLRELVVACAAW' A
#
# COMPACT_ATOMS: atom_id res chain seq x y z
N SER A 1 -9.33 -9.99 -13.06
CA SER A 1 -9.01 -8.58 -13.32
C SER A 1 -7.77 -8.51 -14.20
N ARG A 2 -7.66 -7.51 -15.11
CA ARG A 2 -6.49 -7.36 -16.00
C ARG A 2 -5.25 -6.82 -15.28
N PHE A 3 -5.44 -6.05 -14.21
CA PHE A 3 -4.35 -5.31 -13.55
C PHE A 3 -4.01 -5.85 -12.17
N PHE A 4 -4.96 -6.50 -11.49
CA PHE A 4 -4.79 -6.92 -10.10
C PHE A 4 -5.03 -8.41 -9.94
N ARG A 5 -4.15 -9.09 -9.21
CA ARG A 5 -4.31 -10.49 -8.82
C ARG A 5 -5.32 -10.67 -7.69
N ALA A 6 -5.36 -9.72 -6.76
CA ALA A 6 -6.30 -9.66 -5.65
C ALA A 6 -6.83 -8.23 -5.50
N ILE A 7 -8.05 -8.11 -4.99
CA ILE A 7 -8.69 -6.83 -4.66
C ILE A 7 -9.24 -6.98 -3.24
N ILE A 8 -8.99 -5.99 -2.40
CA ILE A 8 -9.54 -5.89 -1.06
C ILE A 8 -10.42 -4.64 -1.00
N ILE A 9 -11.62 -4.80 -0.45
CA ILE A 9 -12.57 -3.73 -0.23
C ILE A 9 -12.79 -3.59 1.28
N SER A 10 -12.59 -2.39 1.82
CA SER A 10 -12.65 -2.13 3.26
C SER A 10 -13.98 -2.55 3.90
N SER A 11 -15.10 -2.35 3.20
CA SER A 11 -16.44 -2.76 3.66
C SER A 11 -16.62 -4.28 3.74
N GLU A 12 -15.92 -5.06 2.90
CA GLU A 12 -15.98 -6.53 2.94
C GLU A 12 -15.09 -7.09 4.06
N VAL A 13 -13.99 -6.41 4.36
CA VAL A 13 -13.04 -6.80 5.41
C VAL A 13 -13.47 -6.28 6.80
N GLY A 14 -14.30 -5.25 6.86
CA GLY A 14 -14.75 -4.62 8.10
C GLY A 14 -13.69 -3.71 8.76
N ALA A 15 -12.65 -3.34 8.01
CA ALA A 15 -11.62 -2.42 8.45
C ALA A 15 -11.20 -1.53 7.28
N ASP A 16 -10.99 -0.25 7.56
CA ASP A 16 -10.40 0.71 6.63
C ASP A 16 -9.04 1.15 7.14
N LYS A 17 -8.22 1.69 6.24
CA LYS A 17 -7.02 2.41 6.62
C LYS A 17 -7.40 3.54 7.60
N PRO A 18 -6.54 3.94 8.56
CA PRO A 18 -5.21 3.42 8.86
C PRO A 18 -5.19 2.16 9.74
N ASP A 19 -6.31 1.44 9.93
CA ASP A 19 -6.30 0.22 10.74
C ASP A 19 -5.31 -0.80 10.15
N SER A 20 -4.36 -1.26 10.98
CA SER A 20 -3.34 -2.24 10.58
C SER A 20 -3.93 -3.52 9.97
N PHE A 21 -5.17 -3.86 10.30
CA PHE A 21 -5.82 -5.08 9.83
C PHE A 21 -5.95 -5.11 8.30
N ILE A 22 -6.34 -4.01 7.66
CA ILE A 22 -6.51 -4.02 6.19
C ILE A 22 -5.18 -4.27 5.46
N PHE A 23 -4.07 -3.73 5.98
CA PHE A 23 -2.73 -3.96 5.45
C PHE A 23 -2.27 -5.40 5.66
N LYS A 24 -2.49 -5.95 6.86
CA LYS A 24 -2.18 -7.37 7.16
C LYS A 24 -2.96 -8.31 6.25
N ARG A 25 -4.25 -8.04 6.01
CA ARG A 25 -5.07 -8.82 5.07
C ARG A 25 -4.54 -8.73 3.64
N ALA A 26 -4.01 -7.58 3.21
CA ALA A 26 -3.35 -7.44 1.91
C ALA A 26 -2.08 -8.30 1.81
N LEU A 27 -1.23 -8.29 2.84
CA LEU A 27 -0.03 -9.11 2.92
C LEU A 27 -0.36 -10.61 2.93
N ASP A 28 -1.35 -11.03 3.73
CA ASP A 28 -1.83 -12.42 3.77
C ASP A 28 -2.29 -12.91 2.40
N LEU A 29 -3.08 -12.12 1.67
CA LEU A 29 -3.55 -12.48 0.33
C LEU A 29 -2.42 -12.49 -0.71
N ALA A 30 -1.41 -11.65 -0.54
CA ALA A 30 -0.23 -11.61 -1.40
C ALA A 30 0.78 -12.73 -1.07
N GLY A 31 0.74 -13.29 0.15
CA GLY A 31 1.66 -14.31 0.61
C GLY A 31 3.09 -13.81 0.81
N VAL A 32 3.25 -12.55 1.21
CA VAL A 32 4.56 -11.89 1.39
C VAL A 32 4.63 -11.18 2.74
N ASP A 33 5.84 -11.01 3.26
CA ASP A 33 6.08 -10.22 4.46
C ASP A 33 6.00 -8.70 4.17
N ALA A 34 5.73 -7.90 5.21
CA ALA A 34 5.64 -6.44 5.08
C ALA A 34 6.91 -5.79 4.49
N THR A 35 8.07 -6.39 4.74
CA THR A 35 9.37 -5.94 4.21
C THR A 35 9.56 -6.19 2.72
N GLN A 36 8.68 -7.01 2.11
CA GLN A 36 8.68 -7.33 0.69
C GLN A 36 7.56 -6.60 -0.07
N ALA A 37 6.84 -5.71 0.61
CA ALA A 37 5.69 -5.00 0.05
C ALA A 37 5.86 -3.48 0.15
N LEU A 38 5.42 -2.81 -0.90
CA LEU A 38 5.37 -1.35 -0.98
C LEU A 38 3.92 -0.88 -1.00
N HIS A 39 3.51 -0.13 0.02
CA HIS A 39 2.23 0.59 -0.01
C HIS A 39 2.37 1.89 -0.81
N VAL A 40 1.45 2.10 -1.75
CA VAL A 40 1.44 3.29 -2.62
C VAL A 40 0.09 3.99 -2.44
N GLY A 41 0.11 5.20 -1.89
CA GLY A 41 -1.12 5.97 -1.62
C GLY A 41 -0.83 7.44 -1.38
N ASP A 42 -1.87 8.28 -1.34
CA ASP A 42 -1.77 9.74 -1.31
C ASP A 42 -2.27 10.40 -0.03
N ASP A 43 -2.93 9.65 0.87
CA ASP A 43 -3.37 10.19 2.15
C ASP A 43 -2.28 10.08 3.24
N PRO A 44 -1.86 11.19 3.87
CA PRO A 44 -0.80 11.16 4.89
C PRO A 44 -1.09 10.28 6.11
N VAL A 45 -2.35 10.18 6.52
CA VAL A 45 -2.73 9.44 7.72
C VAL A 45 -3.11 8.01 7.34
N HIS A 46 -4.06 7.87 6.43
CA HIS A 46 -4.64 6.59 6.05
C HIS A 46 -3.61 5.74 5.29
N ASP A 47 -2.90 6.31 4.31
CA ASP A 47 -1.94 5.56 3.52
C ASP A 47 -0.55 5.53 4.15
N TRP A 48 0.01 6.68 4.51
CA TRP A 48 1.43 6.71 4.88
C TRP A 48 1.66 6.26 6.31
N GLN A 49 1.04 6.95 7.27
CA GLN A 49 1.18 6.58 8.69
C GLN A 49 0.60 5.19 8.96
N GLY A 50 -0.57 4.87 8.39
CA GLY A 50 -1.20 3.55 8.53
C GLY A 50 -0.32 2.41 8.03
N ALA A 51 0.20 2.52 6.82
CA ALA A 51 1.06 1.47 6.26
C ALA A 51 2.40 1.36 6.98
N ALA A 52 3.03 2.50 7.33
CA ALA A 52 4.28 2.52 8.08
C ALA A 52 4.11 1.88 9.48
N ALA A 53 3.01 2.16 10.17
CA ALA A 53 2.69 1.54 11.47
C ALA A 53 2.43 0.03 11.34
N ALA A 54 1.98 -0.43 10.17
CA ALA A 54 1.84 -1.85 9.85
C ALA A 54 3.16 -2.51 9.38
N GLY A 55 4.27 -1.76 9.35
CA GLY A 55 5.60 -2.26 8.98
C GLY A 55 5.88 -2.29 7.48
N LEU A 56 5.00 -1.74 6.65
CA LEU A 56 5.24 -1.65 5.21
C LEU A 56 6.15 -0.48 4.88
N GLN A 57 6.89 -0.63 3.79
CA GLN A 57 7.50 0.52 3.14
C GLN A 57 6.41 1.33 2.40
N VAL A 58 6.61 2.64 2.31
CA VAL A 58 5.60 3.57 1.78
C VAL A 58 6.18 4.41 0.65
N PHE A 59 5.48 4.45 -0.47
CA PHE A 59 5.67 5.46 -1.50
C PHE A 59 4.61 6.55 -1.32
N GLU A 60 5.06 7.74 -0.89
CA GLU A 60 4.18 8.89 -0.69
C GLU A 60 3.80 9.51 -2.04
N LEU A 61 2.62 9.15 -2.56
CA LEU A 61 2.12 9.67 -3.82
C LEU A 61 1.59 11.10 -3.61
N LYS A 62 2.28 12.11 -4.14
CA LYS A 62 1.92 13.53 -3.98
C LYS A 62 1.64 14.16 -5.33
N ARG A 63 0.41 14.08 -5.82
CA ARG A 63 0.06 14.64 -7.14
C ARG A 63 -0.10 16.17 -7.10
N PRO A 64 0.39 16.91 -8.11
CA PRO A 64 1.08 16.43 -9.32
C PRO A 64 2.60 16.24 -9.20
N GLN A 65 3.22 16.54 -8.05
CA GLN A 65 4.68 16.62 -7.89
C GLN A 65 5.40 15.26 -7.96
N VAL A 66 4.78 14.22 -7.41
CA VAL A 66 5.24 12.84 -7.38
C VAL A 66 4.09 11.97 -7.89
N THR A 67 4.33 11.27 -8.97
CA THR A 67 3.35 10.44 -9.68
C THR A 67 3.79 8.97 -9.68
N LEU A 68 2.99 8.11 -10.31
CA LEU A 68 3.38 6.71 -10.50
C LEU A 68 4.56 6.52 -11.47
N ARG A 69 4.99 7.57 -12.19
CA ARG A 69 6.22 7.51 -13.01
C ARG A 69 7.45 7.42 -12.12
N GLU A 70 7.49 8.22 -11.05
CA GLU A 70 8.56 8.22 -10.06
C GLU A 70 8.61 6.88 -9.30
N LEU A 71 7.46 6.22 -9.08
CA LEU A 71 7.40 4.87 -8.51
C LEU A 71 8.19 3.86 -9.34
N VAL A 72 8.05 3.89 -10.67
CA VAL A 72 8.78 2.97 -11.56
C VAL A 72 10.28 3.17 -11.45
N VAL A 73 10.74 4.42 -11.30
CA VAL A 73 12.16 4.73 -11.10
C VAL A 73 12.63 4.26 -9.72
N ALA A 74 11.82 4.46 -8.67
CA ALA A 74 12.16 4.04 -7.31
C ALA A 74 12.29 2.51 -7.20
N CYS A 75 11.37 1.75 -7.78
CA CYS A 75 11.43 0.29 -7.77
C CYS A 75 12.60 -0.27 -8.61
N ALA A 76 13.09 0.45 -9.62
CA ALA A 76 14.27 0.01 -10.36
C ALA A 76 15.58 0.12 -9.55
N ALA A 77 15.55 0.85 -8.43
CA ALA A 77 16.66 0.97 -7.50
C ALA A 77 16.55 0.04 -6.26
N TRP A 78 15.48 -0.75 -6.18
CA TRP A 78 15.23 -1.77 -5.16
C TRP A 78 15.50 -3.17 -5.73
#